data_AF-A0A5K0X3D7-F1
#
_entry.id   AF-A0A5K0X3D7-F1
#
_cell.length_a   1.000
_cell.length_b   1.000
_cell.length_c   1.000
_cell.angle_alpha   90.00
_cell.angle_beta   90.00
_cell.angle_gamma   90.00
#
_symmetry.space_group_name_H-M   'P 1'
#
loop_
_entity.id
_entity.type
_entity.pdbx_description
1 polymer ?
#
loop_
_entity_poly.entity_id
_entity_poly.type
_entity_poly.pdbx_seq_one_letter_code
_entity_poly.pdbx_strand_id
1 'polypeptide(L)' 'FDIAGAGACLKRYSDPSFFKMELASSGALKADEVQIGKRARRVK' A
#
# COMPACT_ATOMS: atom_id res chain seq x y z
N PHE A 1 6.80 -15.90 22.65
CA PHE A 1 7.63 -14.98 21.83
C PHE A 1 7.28 -15.22 20.38
N ASP A 2 6.78 -14.20 19.70
CA ASP A 2 6.48 -14.29 18.27
C ASP A 2 7.80 -14.40 17.48
N ILE A 3 7.84 -15.26 16.44
CA ILE A 3 9.01 -15.43 15.57
C ILE A 3 9.35 -14.12 14.85
N ALA A 4 8.32 -13.30 14.56
CA ALA A 4 8.49 -11.99 13.95
C ALA A 4 8.94 -10.89 14.94
N GLY A 5 9.18 -11.24 16.21
CA GLY A 5 9.73 -10.34 17.22
C GLY A 5 8.68 -9.68 18.13
N ALA A 6 9.15 -8.81 19.01
CA ALA A 6 8.31 -8.16 20.01
C ALA A 6 7.20 -7.32 19.37
N GLY A 7 5.97 -7.45 19.86
CA GLY A 7 4.81 -6.70 19.36
C GLY A 7 4.23 -7.19 18.03
N ALA A 8 4.84 -8.16 17.35
CA ALA A 8 4.32 -8.70 16.10
C ALA A 8 3.00 -9.47 16.29
N CYS A 9 2.82 -10.11 17.44
CA CYS A 9 1.58 -10.83 17.75
C CYS A 9 0.37 -9.88 17.85
N LEU A 10 0.56 -8.67 18.37
CA LEU A 10 -0.52 -7.69 18.53
C LEU A 10 -0.95 -7.10 17.18
N LYS A 11 0.02 -6.84 16.28
CA LYS A 11 -0.24 -6.32 14.92
C LYS A 11 -1.08 -7.27 14.06
N ARG A 12 -1.07 -8.58 14.32
CA ARG A 12 -1.92 -9.56 13.62
C ARG A 12 -3.41 -9.45 13.98
N TYR A 13 -3.74 -8.87 15.13
CA TYR A 13 -5.13 -8.70 15.58
C TYR A 13 -5.62 -7.25 15.42
N SER A 14 -4.73 -6.28 15.58
CA SER A 14 -5.01 -4.87 15.32
C SER A 14 -3.71 -4.13 15.06
N ASP A 15 -3.45 -3.84 13.78
CA ASP A 15 -2.40 -2.91 13.39
C ASP A 15 -3.03 -1.60 12.86
N PRO A 16 -3.13 -0.55 13.70
CA PRO A 16 -3.64 0.74 13.26
C PRO A 16 -2.77 1.40 12.18
N SER A 17 -1.54 0.92 11.97
CA SER A 17 -0.66 1.36 10.87
C SER A 17 -1.16 0.93 9.50
N PHE A 18 -2.04 -0.09 9.43
CA PHE A 18 -2.63 -0.59 8.19
C PHE A 18 -3.29 0.53 7.38
N PHE A 19 -4.05 1.42 8.03
CA PHE A 19 -4.69 2.56 7.36
C PHE A 19 -3.69 3.52 6.70
N LYS A 20 -2.53 3.75 7.33
CA LYS A 20 -1.48 4.62 6.77
C LYS A 20 -0.81 3.95 5.57
N MET A 21 -0.57 2.64 5.66
CA MET A 21 0.06 1.88 4.59
C MET A 21 -0.85 1.73 3.38
N GLU A 22 -2.14 1.48 3.59
CA GLU A 22 -3.13 1.42 2.51
C GLU A 22 -3.38 2.80 1.88
N LEU A 23 -3.36 3.89 2.65
CA LEU A 23 -3.41 5.25 2.12
C LEU A 23 -2.20 5.57 1.23
N ALA A 24 -0.99 5.18 1.66
CA ALA A 24 0.22 5.37 0.86
C ALA A 24 0.21 4.49 -0.41
N SER A 25 -0.25 3.24 -0.29
CA SER A 25 -0.38 2.30 -1.40
C SER A 25 -1.41 2.77 -2.42
N SER A 26 -2.60 3.17 -1.99
CA SER A 26 -3.65 3.69 -2.88
C SER A 26 -3.20 4.96 -3.63
N GLY A 27 -2.45 5.85 -2.96
CA GLY A 27 -1.81 6.99 -3.63
C GLY A 27 -0.83 6.56 -4.73
N ALA A 28 -0.01 5.55 -4.46
CA ALA A 28 0.94 4.99 -5.45
C ALA A 28 0.22 4.29 -6.61
N LEU A 29 -0.83 3.50 -6.33
CA LEU A 29 -1.64 2.83 -7.36
C LEU A 29 -2.38 3.83 -8.24
N LYS A 30 -2.87 4.93 -7.68
CA LYS A 30 -3.52 6.02 -8.44
C LYS A 30 -2.52 6.76 -9.32
N ALA A 31 -1.30 6.99 -8.84
CA ALA A 31 -0.23 7.59 -9.65
C ALA A 31 0.16 6.68 -10.83
N ASP A 32 0.23 5.37 -10.60
CA ASP A 32 0.55 4.39 -11.64
C ASP A 32 -0.57 4.27 -12.70
N GLU A 33 -1.83 4.24 -12.28
CA GLU A 33 -3.01 4.26 -13.16
C GLU A 33 -3.02 5.50 -14.06
N VAL A 34 -2.71 6.68 -13.49
CA VAL A 34 -2.59 7.94 -14.24
C VAL A 34 -1.42 7.91 -15.23
N GLN A 35 -0.29 7.29 -14.86
CA GLN A 35 0.87 7.16 -15.74
C GLN A 35 0.60 6.20 -16.91
N ILE A 36 -0.07 5.07 -16.65
CA ILE A 36 -0.48 4.09 -17.66
C ILE A 36 -1.49 4.73 -18.65
N GLY A 37 -2.50 5.44 -18.15
CA GLY A 37 -3.46 6.16 -19.01
C GLY A 37 -2.82 7.22 -19.90
N LYS A 38 -1.82 7.96 -19.38
CA LYS A 38 -1.04 8.93 -20.17
C LYS A 38 -0.21 8.27 -21.26
N ARG A 39 0.38 7.09 -21.02
CA ARG A 39 1.12 6.32 -22.03
C ARG A 39 0.19 5.79 -23.12
N ALA A 40 -0.97 5.25 -22.74
CA ALA A 40 -1.97 4.74 -23.69
C ALA A 40 -2.51 5.84 -24.64
N ARG A 41 -2.63 7.09 -24.15
CA ARG A 41 -3.08 8.23 -24.97
C ARG A 41 -2.02 8.76 -25.95
N ARG A 42 -0.74 8.47 -25.74
CA ARG A 42 0.35 8.89 -26.64
C ARG A 42 0.57 7.96 -27.84
N VAL A 43 -0.15 6.84 -27.92
CA VAL A 43 -0.05 5.83 -28.98
C VAL A 43 -1.19 5.97 -30.02
N LYS A 44 -1.79 7.15 -30.13
CA LYS A 44 -2.71 7.49 -31.25
C LYS A 44 -2.04 8.47 -32.18
#